data_AF-A0A9N9ED84-F1
#
_entry.id   AF-A0A9N9ED84-F1
#
_cell.length_a   1.000
_cell.length_b   1.000
_cell.length_c   1.000
_cell.angle_alpha   90.00
_cell.angle_beta   90.00
_cell.angle_gamma   90.00
#
_symmetry.space_group_name_H-M   'P 1'
#
loop_
_entity.id
_entity.type
_entity.pdbx_description
1 polymer ?
#
loop_
_entity_poly.entity_id
_entity_poly.type
_entity_poly.pdbx_seq_one_letter_code
_entity_poly.pdbx_strand_id
1 'polypeptide(L)' 'NVKEFLEYLKKSANNGDSKALYNLGDLYVRGKLGVRRDEKKGIEYLRLSALKGHTKSISVLKELGVEI' A
#
# COMPACT_ATOMS: atom_id res chain seq x y z
N ASN A 1 1.20 16.29 10.56
CA ASN A 1 2.04 15.31 11.31
C ASN A 1 1.89 13.90 10.69
N VAL A 2 2.68 12.89 11.11
CA VAL A 2 2.63 11.53 10.51
C VAL A 2 1.24 10.88 10.64
N LYS A 3 0.56 11.09 11.76
CA LYS A 3 -0.79 10.55 11.99
C LYS A 3 -1.80 11.12 10.98
N GLU A 4 -1.80 12.43 10.77
CA GLU A 4 -2.64 13.10 9.76
C GLU A 4 -2.34 12.63 8.34
N PHE A 5 -1.06 12.42 8.01
CA PHE A 5 -0.66 11.88 6.71
C PHE A 5 -1.23 10.47 6.48
N LEU A 6 -1.14 9.60 7.49
CA LEU A 6 -1.72 8.25 7.41
C LEU A 6 -3.25 8.30 7.30
N GLU A 7 -3.91 9.18 8.02
CA GLU A 7 -5.36 9.37 7.90
C GLU A 7 -5.78 9.88 6.52
N TYR A 8 -5.01 10.80 5.93
CA TYR A 8 -5.24 11.25 4.56
C TYR A 8 -5.08 10.11 3.56
N LEU A 9 -3.99 9.32 3.67
CA LEU A 9 -3.78 8.15 2.83
C LEU A 9 -4.93 7.14 2.95
N LYS A 10 -5.40 6.84 4.17
CA LYS A 10 -6.53 5.93 4.40
C LYS A 10 -7.80 6.44 3.72
N LYS A 11 -8.12 7.73 3.85
CA LYS A 11 -9.30 8.32 3.20
C LYS A 11 -9.22 8.21 1.68
N SER A 12 -8.07 8.55 1.08
CA SER A 12 -7.87 8.43 -0.36
C SER A 12 -7.92 6.97 -0.83
N ALA A 13 -7.32 6.05 -0.09
CA ALA A 13 -7.38 4.63 -0.38
C ALA A 13 -8.80 4.08 -0.31
N ASN A 14 -9.62 4.52 0.66
CA ASN A 14 -11.03 4.16 0.76
C ASN A 14 -11.86 4.67 -0.44
N ASN A 15 -11.45 5.78 -1.05
CA ASN A 15 -12.04 6.28 -2.30
C ASN A 15 -11.50 5.56 -3.55
N GLY A 16 -10.65 4.55 -3.38
CA GLY A 16 -10.08 3.76 -4.47
C GLY A 16 -8.88 4.41 -5.17
N ASP A 17 -8.27 5.44 -4.58
CA ASP A 17 -7.05 6.04 -5.14
C ASP A 17 -5.91 5.02 -5.14
N SER A 18 -5.47 4.65 -6.33
CA SER A 18 -4.51 3.58 -6.53
C SER A 18 -3.12 3.93 -5.99
N LYS A 19 -2.74 5.21 -5.96
CA LYS A 19 -1.47 5.67 -5.38
C LYS A 19 -1.52 5.62 -3.85
N ALA A 20 -2.65 5.97 -3.25
CA ALA A 20 -2.85 5.90 -1.81
C ALA A 20 -2.84 4.44 -1.32
N LEU A 21 -3.50 3.55 -2.06
CA LEU A 21 -3.43 2.10 -1.84
C LEU A 21 -1.98 1.60 -1.93
N TYR A 22 -1.23 1.99 -2.97
CA TYR A 22 0.19 1.65 -3.10
C TYR A 22 1.01 2.14 -1.91
N ASN A 23 0.85 3.40 -1.52
CA ASN A 23 1.60 4.00 -0.43
C ASN A 23 1.31 3.30 0.91
N LEU A 24 0.04 3.02 1.22
CA LEU A 24 -0.29 2.24 2.42
C LEU A 24 0.32 0.84 2.36
N GLY A 25 0.25 0.19 1.20
CA GLY A 25 0.88 -1.11 0.96
C GLY A 25 2.37 -1.09 1.27
N ASP A 26 3.12 -0.17 0.67
CA ASP A 26 4.56 -0.01 0.88
C ASP A 26 4.91 0.30 2.35
N LEU A 27 4.13 1.18 3.00
CA LEU A 27 4.32 1.52 4.40
C LEU A 27 4.18 0.32 5.32
N TYR A 28 3.15 -0.52 5.11
CA TYR A 28 2.94 -1.72 5.91
C TYR A 28 3.95 -2.82 5.60
N VAL A 29 4.31 -3.05 4.34
CA VAL A 29 5.33 -4.06 3.98
C VAL A 29 6.70 -3.70 4.55
N ARG A 30 7.09 -2.42 4.48
CA ARG A 30 8.44 -1.97 4.85
C ARG A 30 8.54 -1.42 6.27
N GLY A 31 7.43 -1.21 6.97
CA GLY A 31 7.42 -0.68 8.34
C GLY A 31 7.97 0.75 8.45
N LYS A 32 7.49 1.67 7.61
CA LYS A 32 7.98 3.06 7.52
C LYS A 32 7.12 4.04 8.32
N LEU A 33 7.65 5.22 8.62
CA LEU A 33 6.93 6.31 9.29
C LEU A 33 6.29 5.92 10.64
N GLY A 34 6.95 5.05 11.41
CA GLY A 34 6.42 4.54 12.68
C GLY A 34 5.23 3.60 12.55
N VAL A 35 4.86 3.19 11.33
CA VAL A 35 3.89 2.12 11.09
C VAL A 35 4.60 0.79 11.33
N ARG A 36 4.01 -0.05 12.20
CA ARG A 36 4.51 -1.41 12.42
C ARG A 36 4.41 -2.20 11.11
N ARG A 37 5.48 -2.90 10.75
CA ARG A 37 5.48 -3.81 9.61
C ARG A 37 4.36 -4.85 9.74
N ASP A 38 3.54 -4.95 8.71
CA ASP A 38 2.47 -5.93 8.54
C ASP A 38 2.42 -6.30 7.06
N GLU A 39 3.17 -7.34 6.70
CA GLU A 39 3.37 -7.72 5.32
C GLU A 39 2.08 -8.20 4.66
N LYS A 40 1.25 -8.97 5.38
CA LYS A 40 -0.03 -9.46 4.88
C LYS A 40 -0.93 -8.28 4.50
N LYS A 41 -1.10 -7.33 5.41
CA LYS A 41 -1.91 -6.14 5.17
C LYS A 41 -1.34 -5.27 4.05
N GLY A 42 -0.02 -5.15 3.99
CA GLY A 42 0.66 -4.43 2.92
C GLY A 42 0.41 -5.03 1.53
N ILE A 43 0.51 -6.36 1.41
CA ILE A 43 0.21 -7.12 0.19
C ILE A 43 -1.24 -6.94 -0.24
N GLU A 44 -2.20 -6.96 0.69
CA GLU A 44 -3.62 -6.71 0.38
C GLU A 44 -3.83 -5.33 -0.27
N TYR A 45 -3.25 -4.27 0.29
CA TYR A 45 -3.31 -2.94 -0.30
C TYR A 45 -2.61 -2.84 -1.66
N LEU A 46 -1.44 -3.50 -1.81
CA LEU A 46 -0.73 -3.55 -3.08
C LEU A 46 -1.53 -4.28 -4.17
N ARG A 47 -2.23 -5.38 -3.82
CA ARG A 47 -3.13 -6.08 -4.75
C ARG A 47 -4.28 -5.20 -5.20
N LEU A 48 -4.95 -4.53 -4.27
CA LEU A 48 -6.02 -3.58 -4.60
C LEU A 48 -5.51 -2.44 -5.49
N SER A 49 -4.32 -1.92 -5.19
CA SER A 49 -3.66 -0.90 -6.02
C SER A 49 -3.34 -1.40 -7.43
N ALA A 50 -2.83 -2.62 -7.57
CA ALA A 50 -2.53 -3.26 -8.85
C ALA A 50 -3.80 -3.49 -9.68
N LEU A 51 -4.90 -3.95 -9.05
CA LEU A 51 -6.21 -4.11 -9.70
C LEU A 51 -6.77 -2.78 -10.23
N LYS A 52 -6.34 -1.64 -9.67
CA LYS A 52 -6.67 -0.29 -10.14
C LYS A 52 -5.66 0.28 -11.16
N GLY A 53 -4.79 -0.57 -11.71
CA GLY A 53 -3.84 -0.20 -12.76
C GLY A 53 -2.55 0.46 -12.27
N HIS A 54 -2.26 0.45 -10.97
CA HIS A 54 -1.01 1.01 -10.46
C HIS A 54 0.15 0.04 -10.66
N THR A 55 0.89 0.23 -11.75
CA THR A 55 1.96 -0.70 -12.19
C THR A 55 3.09 -0.88 -11.18
N LYS A 56 3.43 0.14 -10.38
CA LYS A 56 4.47 -0.03 -9.34
C LYS A 56 4.07 -1.05 -8.28
N SER A 57 2.77 -1.20 -8.02
CA SER A 57 2.28 -2.19 -7.06
C SER A 57 2.52 -3.61 -7.57
N ILE A 58 2.43 -3.81 -8.89
CA ILE A 58 2.78 -5.08 -9.54
C ILE A 58 4.26 -5.40 -9.35
N SER A 59 5.15 -4.41 -9.56
CA SER A 59 6.59 -4.59 -9.34
C SER A 59 6.90 -4.96 -7.89
N VAL A 60 6.31 -4.26 -6.92
CA VAL A 60 6.51 -4.57 -5.50
C VAL A 60 5.96 -5.95 -5.15
N LEU A 61 4.79 -6.34 -5.65
CA LEU A 61 4.25 -7.68 -5.42
C LEU A 61 5.18 -8.77 -5.96
N LYS A 62 5.77 -8.58 -7.15
CA LYS A 62 6.78 -9.49 -7.71
C LYS A 62 8.04 -9.55 -6.86
N GLU A 63 8.53 -8.41 -6.36
CA GLU A 63 9.67 -8.36 -5.42
C GLU A 63 9.39 -9.15 -4.14
N LEU A 64 8.12 -9.18 -3.69
CA LEU A 64 7.67 -9.94 -2.53
C LEU A 64 7.35 -11.40 -2.83
N GLY A 65 7.56 -11.88 -4.06
CA GLY A 65 7.21 -13.25 -4.47
C GLY A 65 5.71 -13.50 -4.53
N VAL A 66 4.89 -12.45 -4.65
CA VAL A 66 3.43 -12.53 -4.76
C VAL A 66 3.02 -12.48 -6.23
N GLU A 67 2.47 -13.58 -6.71
CA GLU A 67 1.85 -13.66 -8.03
C GLU A 67 0.49 -12.93 -8.02
N ILE A 68 0.15 -12.33 -9.18
CA ILE A 68 -0.98 -11.41 -9.38
C ILE A 68 -1.80 -11.87 -10.58
#